data_AF-A0A2V5UUD9-F1
#
_entry.id   AF-A0A2V5UUD9-F1
#
_cell.length_a   1.000
_cell.length_b   1.000
_cell.length_c   1.000
_cell.angle_alpha   90.00
_cell.angle_beta   90.00
_cell.angle_gamma   90.00
#
_symmetry.space_group_name_H-M   'P 1'
#
loop_
_entity.id
_entity.type
_entity.pdbx_description
1 polymer ?
#
loop_
_entity_poly.entity_id
_entity_poly.type
_entity_poly.pdbx_seq_one_letter_code
_entity_poly.pdbx_strand_id
1 'polypeptide(L)'
;DVRQRYLSGSSEESAALGILLARLKNSLELGPFGKAVKQADPVPPKTYETLEKVAGVFSSPKRAQKFLTFPGARELSEHPKIVALRDDPEISEMIAQRRFLDLLRDQRIIDAANDPALANRLKKFDLQKALDYATQK
;
A
#
# COMPACT_ATOMS: atom_id res chain seq x y z
N ASP A 1 48.44 5.53 -14.00
CA ASP A 1 47.63 4.52 -14.69
C ASP A 1 46.91 3.58 -13.71
N VAL A 2 46.09 4.11 -12.79
CA VAL A 2 45.40 3.28 -11.75
C VAL A 2 43.91 3.62 -11.63
N ARG A 3 43.46 4.77 -12.14
CA ARG A 3 42.05 5.19 -12.09
C ARG A 3 41.15 4.54 -13.15
N GLN A 4 41.72 3.91 -14.17
CA GLN A 4 40.95 3.32 -15.27
C GLN A 4 40.49 1.88 -14.99
N ARG A 5 41.13 1.17 -14.05
CA ARG A 5 40.77 -0.22 -13.68
C ARG A 5 39.53 -0.32 -12.77
N TYR A 6 39.17 0.72 -12.04
CA TYR A 6 38.03 0.69 -11.11
C TYR A 6 36.66 0.87 -11.78
N LEU A 7 36.61 1.46 -12.99
CA LEU A 7 35.37 1.67 -13.74
C LEU A 7 35.00 0.49 -14.65
N SER A 8 35.98 -0.32 -15.07
CA SER A 8 35.71 -1.54 -15.84
C SER A 8 35.16 -2.68 -14.98
N GLY A 9 35.62 -2.81 -13.73
CA GLY A 9 35.18 -3.89 -12.83
C GLY A 9 33.67 -3.85 -12.51
N SER A 10 33.10 -2.67 -12.25
CA SER A 10 31.67 -2.56 -11.93
C SER A 10 30.76 -2.81 -13.15
N SER A 11 31.23 -2.50 -14.35
CA SER A 11 30.48 -2.73 -15.60
C SER A 11 30.49 -4.21 -15.99
N GLU A 12 31.62 -4.90 -15.81
CA GLU A 12 31.72 -6.35 -16.04
C GLU A 12 30.92 -7.14 -14.99
N GLU A 13 30.94 -6.73 -13.73
CA GLU A 13 30.10 -7.32 -12.68
C GLU A 13 28.60 -7.07 -12.94
N SER A 14 28.22 -5.86 -13.36
CA SER A 14 26.83 -5.55 -13.72
C SER A 14 26.36 -6.34 -14.95
N ALA A 15 27.24 -6.54 -15.93
CA ALA A 15 26.96 -7.39 -17.08
C ALA A 15 26.85 -8.86 -16.68
N ALA A 16 27.72 -9.35 -15.79
CA ALA A 16 27.65 -10.70 -15.24
C ALA A 16 26.36 -10.93 -14.43
N LEU A 17 25.94 -9.96 -13.62
CA LEU A 17 24.67 -9.97 -12.91
C LEU A 17 23.48 -9.96 -13.88
N GLY A 18 23.55 -9.14 -14.94
CA GLY A 18 22.53 -9.13 -16.00
C GLY A 18 22.39 -10.48 -16.70
N ILE A 19 23.51 -11.16 -16.98
CA ILE A 19 23.52 -12.51 -17.58
C ILE A 19 22.98 -13.56 -16.60
N LEU A 20 23.35 -13.49 -15.31
CA LEU A 20 22.84 -14.38 -14.28
C LEU A 20 21.33 -14.20 -14.06
N LEU A 21 20.84 -12.96 -14.06
CA LEU A 21 19.41 -12.64 -13.97
C LEU A 21 18.64 -13.12 -15.21
N ALA A 22 19.19 -12.94 -16.41
CA ALA A 22 18.60 -13.44 -17.64
C ALA A 22 18.52 -14.98 -17.65
N ARG A 23 19.55 -15.67 -17.17
CA ARG A 23 19.55 -17.13 -17.01
C ARG A 23 18.58 -17.60 -15.95
N LEU A 24 18.50 -16.91 -14.80
CA LEU A 24 17.55 -17.22 -13.74
C LEU A 24 16.11 -17.06 -14.25
N LYS A 25 15.81 -15.97 -14.96
CA LYS A 25 14.50 -15.75 -15.60
C LYS A 25 14.17 -16.87 -16.59
N ASN A 26 15.07 -17.21 -17.50
CA ASN A 26 14.85 -18.30 -18.45
C ASN A 26 14.67 -19.66 -17.76
N SER A 27 15.42 -19.92 -16.69
CA SER A 27 15.29 -21.15 -15.90
C SER A 27 13.95 -21.25 -15.19
N LEU A 28 13.43 -20.15 -14.64
CA LEU A 28 12.12 -20.10 -14.02
C LEU A 28 11.00 -20.26 -15.06
N GLU A 29 11.09 -19.59 -16.21
CA GLU A 29 10.07 -19.65 -17.26
C GLU A 29 9.99 -21.02 -17.96
N LEU A 30 11.12 -21.74 -18.08
CA LEU A 30 11.20 -23.06 -18.71
C LEU A 30 10.96 -24.23 -17.73
N GLY A 31 10.99 -23.98 -16.42
CA GLY A 31 10.72 -24.98 -15.40
C GLY A 31 9.22 -25.33 -15.30
N PRO A 32 8.86 -26.47 -14.67
CA PRO A 32 7.46 -26.91 -14.50
C PRO A 32 6.59 -25.92 -13.72
N PHE A 33 7.20 -24.94 -13.04
CA PHE A 33 6.54 -23.84 -12.32
C PHE A 33 6.51 -22.51 -13.11
N GLY A 34 7.12 -22.40 -14.29
CA GLY A 34 7.25 -21.14 -15.03
C GLY A 34 5.93 -20.55 -15.51
N LYS A 35 4.97 -21.41 -15.88
CA LYS A 35 3.58 -20.99 -16.16
C LYS A 35 2.81 -20.63 -14.89
N ALA A 36 3.13 -21.27 -13.76
CA ALA A 36 2.50 -21.00 -12.48
C ALA A 36 2.97 -19.67 -11.87
N VAL A 37 4.25 -19.29 -12.02
CA VAL A 37 4.80 -18.01 -11.53
C VAL A 37 4.31 -16.82 -12.37
N LYS A 38 4.09 -16.97 -13.69
CA LYS A 38 3.47 -15.92 -14.53
C LYS A 38 1.96 -15.77 -14.30
N GLN A 39 1.26 -16.83 -13.85
CA GLN A 39 -0.17 -16.79 -13.54
C GLN A 39 -0.47 -16.44 -12.08
N ALA A 40 0.46 -16.73 -11.17
CA ALA A 40 0.41 -16.27 -9.80
C ALA A 40 0.98 -14.85 -9.74
N ASP A 41 0.20 -13.87 -10.22
CA ASP A 41 0.31 -12.56 -9.61
C ASP A 41 0.15 -12.78 -8.10
N PRO A 42 1.19 -12.54 -7.27
CA PRO A 42 1.13 -12.82 -5.84
C PRO A 42 0.04 -11.97 -5.16
N VAL A 43 -0.43 -10.95 -5.86
CA VAL A 43 -1.49 -10.06 -5.43
C VAL A 43 -2.73 -10.33 -6.29
N PRO A 44 -3.87 -10.70 -5.69
CA PRO A 44 -5.12 -10.90 -6.44
C PRO A 44 -5.52 -9.64 -7.24
N PRO A 45 -6.06 -9.76 -8.47
CA PRO A 45 -6.47 -8.63 -9.31
C PRO A 45 -7.38 -7.61 -8.61
N LYS A 46 -8.28 -8.10 -7.74
CA LYS A 46 -9.17 -7.29 -6.90
C LYS A 46 -8.43 -6.29 -6.00
N THR A 47 -7.19 -6.58 -5.64
CA THR A 47 -6.35 -5.68 -4.82
C THR A 47 -5.94 -4.45 -5.62
N TYR A 48 -5.54 -4.62 -6.88
CA TYR A 48 -5.21 -3.49 -7.76
C TYR A 48 -6.43 -2.61 -8.04
N GLU A 49 -7.59 -3.22 -8.31
CA GLU A 49 -8.85 -2.47 -8.46
C GLU A 49 -9.21 -1.69 -7.20
N THR A 50 -8.99 -2.28 -6.01
CA THR A 50 -9.24 -1.60 -4.74
C THR A 50 -8.26 -0.44 -4.55
N LEU A 51 -6.97 -0.63 -4.86
CA LEU A 51 -5.97 0.44 -4.80
C LEU A 51 -6.27 1.57 -5.78
N GLU A 52 -6.72 1.26 -6.99
CA GLU A 52 -7.14 2.24 -7.99
C GLU A 52 -8.34 3.05 -7.49
N LYS A 53 -9.36 2.39 -6.91
CA LYS A 53 -10.53 3.07 -6.33
C LYS A 53 -10.13 3.96 -5.15
N VAL A 54 -9.27 3.47 -4.26
CA VAL A 54 -8.72 4.26 -3.15
C VAL A 54 -8.02 5.50 -3.69
N ALA A 55 -7.09 5.33 -4.64
CA ALA A 55 -6.40 6.45 -5.28
C ALA A 55 -7.38 7.43 -5.94
N GLY A 56 -8.38 6.94 -6.67
CA GLY A 56 -9.38 7.75 -7.36
C GLY A 56 -10.34 8.50 -6.44
N VAL A 57 -10.62 7.97 -5.25
CA VAL A 57 -11.44 8.63 -4.21
C VAL A 57 -10.63 9.70 -3.50
N PHE A 58 -9.43 9.36 -2.99
CA PHE A 58 -8.63 10.28 -2.18
C PHE A 58 -7.88 11.34 -3.00
N SER A 59 -7.75 11.17 -4.31
CA SER A 59 -7.23 12.22 -5.21
C SER A 59 -8.27 13.29 -5.57
N SER A 60 -9.55 13.11 -5.17
CA SER A 60 -10.62 14.08 -5.43
C SER A 60 -11.29 14.52 -4.11
N PRO A 61 -11.18 15.81 -3.73
CA PRO A 61 -11.83 16.30 -2.50
C PRO A 61 -13.33 15.99 -2.44
N LYS A 62 -14.04 16.07 -3.59
CA LYS A 62 -15.46 15.76 -3.69
C LYS A 62 -15.76 14.28 -3.41
N ARG A 63 -14.97 13.36 -3.97
CA ARG A 63 -15.17 11.92 -3.76
C ARG A 63 -14.74 11.50 -2.35
N ALA A 64 -13.66 12.08 -1.84
CA ALA A 64 -13.25 11.88 -0.45
C ALA A 64 -14.32 12.33 0.54
N GLN A 65 -14.95 13.50 0.32
CA GLN A 65 -16.09 13.93 1.16
C GLN A 65 -17.27 12.96 1.05
N LYS A 66 -17.62 12.51 -0.17
CA LYS A 66 -18.69 11.52 -0.37
C LYS A 66 -18.38 10.19 0.34
N PHE A 67 -17.14 9.73 0.31
CA PHE A 67 -16.68 8.56 1.07
C PHE A 67 -16.92 8.69 2.57
N LEU A 68 -16.61 9.86 3.15
CA LEU A 68 -16.81 10.12 4.58
C LEU A 68 -18.28 10.16 5.00
N THR A 69 -19.20 10.39 4.07
CA THR A 69 -20.65 10.35 4.33
C THR A 69 -21.23 8.94 4.30
N PHE A 70 -20.44 7.92 3.92
CA PHE A 70 -20.93 6.54 3.84
C PHE A 70 -21.33 6.01 5.24
N PRO A 71 -22.46 5.30 5.37
CA PRO A 71 -22.87 4.70 6.65
C PRO A 71 -21.76 3.84 7.25
N GLY A 72 -21.48 4.03 8.55
CA GLY A 72 -20.37 3.35 9.24
C GLY A 72 -19.04 4.12 9.23
N ALA A 73 -18.81 5.06 8.29
CA ALA A 73 -17.62 5.92 8.33
C ALA A 73 -17.66 6.85 9.56
N ARG A 74 -18.86 7.33 9.92
CA ARG A 74 -19.10 8.12 11.13
C ARG A 74 -18.78 7.34 12.41
N GLU A 75 -19.25 6.10 12.51
CA GLU A 75 -19.04 5.22 13.67
C GLU A 75 -17.56 4.88 13.89
N LEU A 76 -16.78 4.79 12.81
CA LEU A 76 -15.32 4.67 12.87
C LEU A 76 -14.68 5.99 13.31
N SER A 77 -15.11 7.12 12.73
CA SER A 77 -14.55 8.44 13.07
C SER A 77 -14.78 8.86 14.52
N GLU A 78 -15.83 8.36 15.15
CA GLU A 78 -16.18 8.61 16.55
C GLU A 78 -15.49 7.62 17.51
N HIS A 79 -14.73 6.65 17.01
CA HIS A 79 -14.00 5.72 17.87
C HIS A 79 -12.92 6.46 18.68
N PRO A 80 -12.82 6.26 20.00
CA PRO A 80 -11.90 7.02 20.85
C PRO A 80 -10.44 6.93 20.41
N LYS A 81 -10.00 5.76 19.90
CA LYS A 81 -8.66 5.59 19.33
C LYS A 81 -8.44 6.38 18.04
N ILE A 82 -9.44 6.48 17.17
CA ILE A 82 -9.34 7.28 15.94
C ILE A 82 -9.34 8.78 16.28
N VAL A 83 -10.19 9.18 17.22
CA VAL A 83 -10.20 10.56 17.74
C VAL A 83 -8.85 10.93 18.35
N ALA A 84 -8.30 10.07 19.22
CA ALA A 84 -6.99 10.30 19.83
C ALA A 84 -5.86 10.45 18.80
N LEU A 85 -5.87 9.64 17.73
CA LEU A 85 -4.89 9.75 16.65
C LEU A 85 -5.07 11.01 15.80
N ARG A 86 -6.31 11.42 15.54
CA ARG A 86 -6.61 12.65 14.79
C ARG A 86 -6.21 13.89 15.58
N ASP A 87 -6.42 13.87 16.89
CA ASP A 87 -6.14 15.01 17.76
C ASP A 87 -4.65 15.05 18.17
N ASP A 88 -3.85 14.05 17.77
CA ASP A 88 -2.41 14.00 17.98
C ASP A 88 -1.69 14.93 16.96
N PRO A 89 -0.88 15.89 17.45
CA PRO A 89 -0.22 16.87 16.59
C PRO A 89 0.87 16.24 15.70
N GLU A 90 1.57 15.21 16.16
CA GLU A 90 2.63 14.55 15.38
C GLU A 90 2.04 13.69 14.26
N ILE A 91 0.94 12.99 14.55
CA ILE A 91 0.19 12.25 13.54
C ILE A 91 -0.37 13.21 12.48
N SER A 92 -0.97 14.32 12.92
CA SER A 92 -1.47 15.37 12.03
C SER A 92 -0.37 15.96 11.14
N GLU A 93 0.81 16.21 11.70
CA GLU A 93 1.98 16.69 10.95
C GLU A 93 2.45 15.65 9.94
N MET A 94 2.56 14.38 10.31
CA MET A 94 2.95 13.31 9.40
C MET A 94 1.94 13.14 8.25
N ILE A 95 0.63 13.27 8.52
CA ILE A 95 -0.40 13.27 7.47
C ILE A 95 -0.22 14.47 6.53
N ALA A 96 -0.02 15.68 7.09
CA ALA A 96 0.18 16.89 6.31
C ALA A 96 1.43 16.80 5.40
N GLN A 97 2.50 16.18 5.92
CA GLN A 97 3.75 15.93 5.20
C GLN A 97 3.68 14.71 4.25
N ARG A 98 2.53 14.02 4.16
CA ARG A 98 2.32 12.79 3.37
C ARG A 98 3.29 11.65 3.74
N ARG A 99 3.74 11.62 5.00
CA ARG A 99 4.66 10.62 5.54
C ARG A 99 3.92 9.35 5.96
N PHE A 100 3.17 8.77 5.04
CA PHE A 100 2.29 7.63 5.34
C PHE A 100 3.05 6.38 5.77
N LEU A 101 4.27 6.16 5.29
CA LEU A 101 5.10 5.03 5.73
C LEU A 101 5.55 5.16 7.19
N ASP A 102 5.78 6.39 7.65
CA ASP A 102 6.15 6.64 9.03
C ASP A 102 4.94 6.44 9.95
N LEU A 103 3.76 6.89 9.51
CA LEU A 103 2.50 6.60 10.21
C LEU A 103 2.25 5.10 10.38
N LEU A 104 2.48 4.29 9.35
CA LEU A 104 2.30 2.83 9.43
C LEU A 104 3.27 2.15 10.40
N ARG A 105 4.39 2.81 10.74
CA ARG A 105 5.39 2.32 11.70
C ARG A 105 5.21 2.91 13.10
N ASP A 106 4.36 3.91 13.24
CA ASP A 106 4.11 4.58 14.51
C ASP A 106 3.37 3.65 15.48
N GLN A 107 3.88 3.54 16.71
CA GLN A 107 3.31 2.65 17.72
C GLN A 107 1.85 3.02 18.06
N ARG A 108 1.49 4.30 18.06
CA ARG A 108 0.10 4.73 18.35
C ARG A 108 -0.85 4.23 17.27
N ILE A 109 -0.42 4.25 16.02
CA ILE A 109 -1.18 3.75 14.88
C ILE A 109 -1.30 2.22 14.95
N ILE A 110 -0.19 1.53 15.26
CA ILE A 110 -0.16 0.08 15.43
C ILE A 110 -1.07 -0.35 16.58
N ASP A 111 -1.01 0.32 17.73
CA ASP A 111 -1.84 0.05 18.90
C ASP A 111 -3.32 0.28 18.61
N ALA A 112 -3.66 1.35 17.88
CA ALA A 112 -5.03 1.58 17.44
C ALA A 112 -5.50 0.47 16.48
N ALA A 113 -4.66 0.04 15.54
CA ALA A 113 -4.99 -1.03 14.60
C ALA A 113 -5.16 -2.40 15.27
N ASN A 114 -4.38 -2.66 16.33
CA ASN A 114 -4.47 -3.88 17.14
C ASN A 114 -5.60 -3.85 18.17
N ASP A 115 -6.30 -2.73 18.34
CA ASP A 115 -7.41 -2.61 19.26
C ASP A 115 -8.57 -3.52 18.81
N PRO A 116 -9.05 -4.45 19.66
CA PRO A 116 -10.08 -5.41 19.26
C PRO A 116 -11.43 -4.74 19.02
N ALA A 117 -11.75 -3.63 19.69
CA ALA A 117 -13.00 -2.91 19.46
C ALA A 117 -12.97 -2.20 18.11
N LEU A 118 -11.84 -1.59 17.75
CA LEU A 118 -11.65 -0.99 16.43
C LEU A 118 -11.63 -2.04 15.32
N ALA A 119 -10.88 -3.14 15.51
CA ALA A 119 -10.80 -4.21 14.53
C ALA A 119 -12.18 -4.84 14.26
N ASN A 120 -13.00 -5.04 15.29
CA ASN A 120 -14.36 -5.57 15.13
C ASN A 120 -15.28 -4.60 14.38
N ARG A 121 -15.11 -3.28 14.56
CA ARG A 121 -15.86 -2.27 13.79
C ARG A 121 -15.37 -2.19 12.35
N LEU A 122 -14.05 -2.24 12.14
CA LEU A 122 -13.46 -2.22 10.81
C LEU A 122 -13.86 -3.46 9.99
N LYS A 123 -13.99 -4.63 10.63
CA LYS A 123 -14.54 -5.84 9.99
C LYS A 123 -16.00 -5.69 9.55
N LYS A 124 -16.80 -4.91 10.27
CA LYS A 124 -18.20 -4.62 9.91
C LYS A 124 -18.28 -3.53 8.84
N PHE A 125 -17.24 -2.71 8.71
CA PHE A 125 -17.19 -1.65 7.72
C PHE A 125 -16.87 -2.23 6.34
N ASP A 126 -17.82 -2.08 5.42
CA ASP A 126 -17.69 -2.55 4.04
C ASP A 126 -16.92 -1.51 3.20
N LEU A 127 -15.58 -1.59 3.26
CA LEU A 127 -14.68 -0.68 2.55
C LEU A 127 -14.96 -0.64 1.04
N GLN A 128 -15.28 -1.79 0.43
CA GLN A 128 -15.55 -1.84 -1.01
C GLN A 128 -16.81 -1.07 -1.35
N LYS A 129 -17.91 -1.26 -0.61
CA LYS A 129 -19.13 -0.48 -0.81
C LYS A 129 -18.94 1.00 -0.57
N ALA A 130 -18.11 1.38 0.41
CA ALA A 130 -17.81 2.78 0.67
C ALA A 130 -17.05 3.44 -0.51
N LEU A 131 -16.06 2.75 -1.07
CA LEU A 131 -15.32 3.20 -2.26
C LEU A 131 -16.22 3.25 -3.49
N ASP A 132 -17.09 2.27 -3.69
CA ASP A 132 -18.05 2.25 -4.79
C ASP A 132 -19.04 3.40 -4.68
N TYR A 133 -19.59 3.65 -3.49
CA TYR A 133 -20.46 4.81 -3.23
C TYR A 133 -19.76 6.14 -3.56
N ALA A 134 -18.49 6.28 -3.19
CA ALA A 134 -17.70 7.48 -3.42
C ALA A 134 -17.33 7.71 -4.89
N THR A 135 -17.24 6.65 -5.69
CA THR A 135 -16.88 6.72 -7.12
C THR A 135 -18.09 6.82 -8.05
N GLN A 136 -19.30 6.49 -7.57
CA GLN A 136 -20.54 6.75 -8.29
C GLN A 136 -20.70 8.25 -8.59
N LYS A 137 -21.09 8.56 -9.83
CA LYS A 137 -21.28 9.93 -10.34
C LYS A 137 -22.27 10.75 -9.51
#